data_AF-L0K4X9-F1
#
_entry.id   AF-L0K4X9-F1
#
_cell.length_a   1.000
_cell.length_b   1.000
_cell.length_c   1.000
_cell.angle_alpha   90.00
_cell.angle_beta   90.00
_cell.angle_gamma   90.00
#
_symmetry.space_group_name_H-M   'P 1'
#
loop_
_entity.id
_entity.type
_entity.pdbx_description
1 polymer ?
#
loop_
_entity_poly.entity_id
_entity_poly.type
_entity_poly.pdbx_seq_one_letter_code
_entity_poly.pdbx_strand_id
1 'polypeptide(L)' 'MILQVPGGPELIVLLLLAVFLLGIPLLLIIGVYEYLDRKRGYERRIAALERRVDELEDE' A
#
# COMPACT_ATOMS: atom_id res chain seq x y z
N MET A 1 21.73 39.24 -5.24
CA MET A 1 21.94 37.80 -5.53
C MET A 1 21.12 37.46 -6.76
N ILE A 2 21.74 36.93 -7.80
CA ILE A 2 21.00 36.43 -8.98
C ILE A 2 20.46 35.06 -8.60
N LEU A 3 19.14 34.88 -8.66
CA LEU A 3 18.52 33.58 -8.43
C LEU A 3 18.84 32.67 -9.62
N GLN A 4 19.71 31.69 -9.40
CA GLN A 4 19.95 30.64 -10.40
C GLN A 4 18.71 29.76 -10.44
N VAL A 5 18.00 29.80 -11.57
CA VAL A 5 16.85 28.94 -11.83
C VAL A 5 17.36 27.66 -12.49
N PRO A 6 16.93 26.48 -12.03
CA PRO A 6 17.36 25.22 -12.62
C PRO A 6 17.02 25.13 -14.12
N GLY A 7 17.96 24.65 -14.91
CA GLY A 7 17.79 24.39 -16.34
C GLY A 7 17.02 23.10 -16.64
N GLY A 8 16.75 22.84 -17.92
CA GLY A 8 15.96 21.68 -18.37
C GLY A 8 16.41 20.33 -17.80
N PRO A 9 17.70 19.96 -17.85
CA PRO A 9 18.19 18.71 -17.28
C PRO A 9 18.00 18.60 -15.77
N GLU A 10 18.22 19.70 -15.05
CA GLU A 10 18.10 19.76 -13.58
C GLU A 10 16.64 19.59 -13.14
N LEU A 11 15.69 20.14 -13.93
CA LEU A 11 14.26 19.92 -13.71
C LEU A 11 13.85 18.46 -13.87
N ILE A 12 14.45 17.73 -14.82
CA ILE A 12 14.17 16.29 -14.99
C ILE A 12 14.67 15.51 -13.77
N VAL A 13 15.86 15.84 -13.26
CA VAL A 13 16.40 15.22 -12.05
C VAL A 13 15.51 15.53 -10.84
N LEU A 14 15.06 16.77 -10.69
CA LEU A 14 14.12 17.17 -9.64
C LEU A 14 12.78 16.43 -9.74
N LEU A 15 12.26 16.25 -10.96
CA LEU A 15 11.04 15.49 -11.20
C LEU A 15 11.22 14.02 -10.79
N LEU A 16 12.32 13.39 -11.21
CA LEU A 16 12.63 12.01 -10.82
C LEU A 16 12.79 11.88 -9.30
N LEU A 17 13.45 12.85 -8.67
CA LEU A 17 13.61 12.89 -7.23
C LEU A 17 12.26 13.03 -6.51
N ALA A 18 11.38 13.91 -7.01
CA ALA A 18 10.03 14.09 -6.46
C ALA A 18 9.19 12.81 -6.61
N VAL A 19 9.23 12.16 -7.78
CA VAL A 19 8.56 10.88 -8.02
C VAL A 19 9.13 9.79 -7.12
N PHE A 20 10.44 9.75 -6.90
CA PHE A 20 11.04 8.78 -5.99
C PHE A 20 10.62 9.01 -4.55
N LEU A 21 10.73 10.26 -4.07
CA LEU A 21 10.43 10.63 -2.69
C LEU A 21 8.94 10.54 -2.35
N LEU A 22 8.04 10.81 -3.31
CA LEU A 22 6.60 10.75 -3.07
C LEU A 22 5.97 9.45 -3.55
N GLY A 23 6.41 8.95 -4.70
CA GLY A 23 5.89 7.74 -5.32
C GLY A 23 6.23 6.49 -4.54
N ILE A 24 7.45 6.33 -4.03
CA ILE A 24 7.81 5.14 -3.24
C ILE A 24 7.00 5.05 -1.95
N PRO A 25 6.93 6.09 -1.10
CA PRO A 25 6.09 6.02 0.10
C PRO A 25 4.62 5.79 -0.22
N LEU A 26 4.10 6.42 -1.27
CA LEU A 26 2.71 6.22 -1.70
C LEU A 26 2.46 4.76 -2.10
N LEU A 27 3.35 4.16 -2.91
CA LEU A 27 3.25 2.76 -3.31
C LEU A 27 3.36 1.81 -2.11
N LEU A 28 4.21 2.12 -1.13
CA LEU A 28 4.31 1.34 0.11
C LEU A 28 3.02 1.38 0.90
N ILE A 29 2.41 2.56 1.08
CA ILE A 29 1.14 2.72 1.79
C ILE A 29 0.04 1.91 1.10
N ILE A 30 -0.08 2.03 -0.23
CA ILE A 30 -1.06 1.29 -1.02
C ILE A 30 -0.82 -0.22 -0.89
N GLY A 31 0.42 -0.67 -1.02
CA GLY A 31 0.78 -2.08 -0.91
C GLY A 31 0.46 -2.67 0.46
N VAL A 32 0.75 -1.94 1.54
CA VAL A 32 0.41 -2.35 2.91
C VAL A 32 -1.10 -2.39 3.11
N TYR A 33 -1.83 -1.39 2.63
CA TYR A 33 -3.29 -1.34 2.76
C TYR A 33 -3.95 -2.52 2.06
N GLU A 34 -3.56 -2.79 0.81
CA GLU A 34 -4.08 -3.91 0.01
C GLU A 34 -3.74 -5.27 0.65
N TYR A 35 -2.52 -5.41 1.17
CA TYR A 35 -2.10 -6.62 1.88
C TYR A 35 -2.92 -6.88 3.14
N LEU A 36 -3.12 -5.85 3.96
CA LEU A 36 -3.92 -5.94 5.19
C LEU A 36 -5.40 -6.22 4.90
N ASP A 37 -5.97 -5.59 3.88
CA ASP A 37 -7.37 -5.82 3.51
C ASP A 37 -7.59 -7.25 3.01
N ARG A 38 -6.69 -7.75 2.17
CA ARG A 38 -6.72 -9.14 1.70
C ARG A 38 -6.64 -10.12 2.87
N LYS A 39 -5.78 -9.87 3.86
CA LYS A 39 -5.66 -10.71 5.06
C LYS A 39 -6.97 -10.76 5.86
N ARG A 40 -7.61 -9.60 6.06
CA ARG A 40 -8.92 -9.52 6.74
C ARG A 40 -10.02 -10.29 6.01
N GLY A 41 -9.93 -10.41 4.68
CA GLY A 41 -10.83 -11.25 3.89
C GLY A 41 -10.71 -12.73 4.23
N TYR A 42 -9.49 -13.23 4.40
CA TYR A 42 -9.26 -14.63 4.78
C TYR A 42 -9.69 -14.91 6.22
N GLU A 43 -9.35 -14.03 7.16
CA GLU A 43 -9.75 -14.18 8.57
C GLU A 43 -11.27 -14.27 8.73
N ARG A 44 -12.03 -13.44 8.01
CA ARG A 44 -13.51 -13.51 8.01
C ARG A 44 -14.05 -14.83 7.49
N ARG A 45 -13.43 -15.41 6.47
CA ARG A 45 -13.84 -16.71 5.91
C ARG A 45 -13.50 -17.87 6.85
N ILE A 46 -12.34 -17.82 7.49
CA ILE A 46 -11.91 -18.81 8.47
C ILE A 46 -12.85 -18.80 9.67
N ALA A 47 -13.12 -17.63 10.26
CA ALA A 47 -14.05 -17.52 11.39
C ALA A 47 -15.48 -17.99 11.05
N ALA A 48 -15.92 -17.82 9.80
CA ALA A 48 -17.20 -18.34 9.34
C ALA A 48 -17.21 -19.87 9.17
N LEU A 49 -16.06 -20.47 8.82
CA LEU A 49 -15.90 -21.92 8.72
C LEU A 49 -15.81 -22.56 10.11
N GLU A 50 -15.05 -21.97 11.03
CA GLU A 50 -14.93 -22.42 12.43
C GLU A 50 -16.31 -22.52 13.08
N ARG A 51 -17.14 -21.49 12.98
CA ARG A 51 -18.52 -21.53 13.51
C ARG A 51 -19.38 -22.66 12.94
N ARG A 52 -19.23 -22.96 11.65
CA ARG A 52 -19.99 -24.05 11.00
C ARG A 52 -19.51 -25.43 11.44
N VAL A 53 -18.22 -25.55 11.75
CA VAL A 53 -17.67 -26.80 12.30
C VAL A 53 -18.19 -26.98 13.72
N ASP A 54 -18.15 -25.94 14.57
CA ASP A 54 -18.71 -26.00 15.92
C ASP A 54 -20.19 -26.41 15.90
N GLU A 55 -21.00 -25.80 15.02
CA GLU A 55 -22.42 -26.16 14.84
C GLU A 55 -22.64 -27.61 14.37
N LEU A 56 -21.70 -28.19 13.61
CA LEU A 56 -21.77 -29.57 13.11
C LEU A 56 -21.24 -30.60 14.11
N GLU A 57 -20.31 -30.22 14.98
CA GLU A 57 -19.81 -31.10 16.06
C GLU A 57 -20.79 -31.20 17.23
N ASP A 58 -21.63 -30.18 17.42
CA ASP A 58 -22.69 -30.15 18.44
C ASP A 58 -23.94 -30.98 18.05
N GLU A 59 -24.03 -31.48 16.80
CA GLU A 59 -25.09 -32.40 16.30
C GLU A 59 -24.70 -33.88 16.43
#